data_AF-A0A9N9RG78-F1
#
_entry.id   AF-A0A9N9RG78-F1
#
_cell.length_a   1.000
_cell.length_b   1.000
_cell.length_c   1.000
_cell.angle_alpha   90.00
_cell.angle_beta   90.00
_cell.angle_gamma   90.00
#
_symmetry.space_group_name_H-M   'P 1'
#
loop_
_entity.id
_entity.type
_entity.pdbx_description
1 polymer ?
#
loop_
_entity_poly.entity_id
_entity_poly.type
_entity_poly.pdbx_seq_one_letter_code
_entity_poly.pdbx_strand_id
1 'polypeptide(L)'
;MEPGTSVCSEMKETMKMLHRIYNKLGLKKKQTIESYKKHYGDGFSNSVLYASILTGLHPCVLLKIKDGSVNPSKTEYSPSLCIDRADILGELKIFYFVKQIMPTTRQLYDALQEKLPPYMDIASFRKQLAFMDFMWRHISQRFYVIERPEVVYERYKYLKCIIEYHDQNKPIYFIDEMAFKKVIVNNKCTSYHVSNDVNYPGTEVKIVYAASKHGIMFNCVENFNGKELGYFLCDTIMPNLAENSLIVMKNTKHHCDQLIKSKPSLDSLICDLKEWLDLREIPYDENMCKAELYALVEKCTDKDNNFYVADNIFTARGHTVIRIPDHIENLTPTNLIFNVVQTSHVPKPFEGAQLRNIAIQFFESFDENHLESYFDIVMKENIKLFNDDVKIDDMLDSLVTKMAGVTFDGEEDSDIPSDSESDVES
;
A
#
# COMPACT_ATOMS: atom_id res chain seq x y z
N MET A 1 25.34 -11.98 -37.31
CA MET A 1 24.43 -11.82 -36.15
C MET A 1 23.35 -10.86 -36.60
N GLU A 2 22.16 -11.37 -36.90
CA GLU A 2 21.10 -10.62 -37.60
C GLU A 2 20.33 -9.68 -36.65
N PRO A 3 20.09 -8.41 -37.04
CA PRO A 3 19.24 -7.46 -36.29
C PRO A 3 17.72 -7.69 -36.46
N GLY A 4 17.29 -8.77 -37.11
CA GLY A 4 15.92 -8.95 -37.62
C GLY A 4 14.90 -9.56 -36.65
N THR A 5 15.32 -10.13 -35.52
CA THR A 5 14.42 -10.87 -34.61
C THR A 5 13.68 -9.98 -33.60
N SER A 6 14.25 -8.83 -33.20
CA SER A 6 13.66 -7.94 -32.19
C SER A 6 12.37 -7.25 -32.66
N VAL A 7 12.43 -6.65 -33.85
CA VAL A 7 11.32 -5.86 -34.45
C VAL A 7 10.10 -6.73 -34.74
N CYS A 8 10.31 -7.99 -35.14
CA CYS A 8 9.23 -8.93 -35.41
C CYS A 8 8.49 -9.36 -34.12
N SER A 9 9.18 -9.43 -32.98
CA SER A 9 8.57 -9.77 -31.69
C SER A 9 7.70 -8.62 -31.16
N GLU A 10 8.19 -7.38 -31.26
CA GLU A 10 7.48 -6.17 -30.82
C GLU A 10 6.21 -5.92 -31.64
N MET A 11 6.26 -6.12 -32.96
CA MET A 11 5.08 -6.03 -33.83
C MET A 11 4.03 -7.10 -33.49
N LYS A 12 4.46 -8.33 -33.18
CA LYS A 12 3.55 -9.42 -32.78
C LYS A 12 2.85 -9.13 -31.46
N GLU A 13 3.57 -8.62 -30.46
CA GLU A 13 2.98 -8.23 -29.17
C GLU A 13 2.03 -7.06 -29.32
N THR A 14 2.39 -6.06 -30.14
CA THR A 14 1.50 -4.94 -30.47
C THR A 14 0.21 -5.41 -31.13
N MET A 15 0.28 -6.33 -32.10
CA MET A 15 -0.91 -6.89 -32.75
C MET A 15 -1.77 -7.73 -31.81
N LYS A 16 -1.16 -8.54 -30.93
CA LYS A 16 -1.88 -9.30 -29.89
C LYS A 16 -2.62 -8.35 -28.93
N MET A 17 -1.94 -7.30 -28.48
CA MET A 17 -2.54 -6.26 -27.65
C MET A 17 -3.75 -5.62 -28.33
N LEU A 18 -3.61 -5.18 -29.57
CA LEU A 18 -4.70 -4.58 -30.36
C LEU A 18 -5.87 -5.55 -30.56
N HIS A 19 -5.60 -6.84 -30.77
CA HIS A 19 -6.64 -7.85 -30.93
C HIS A 19 -7.44 -8.07 -29.64
N ARG A 20 -6.78 -8.08 -28.47
CA ARG A 20 -7.46 -8.18 -27.17
C ARG A 20 -8.34 -6.95 -26.89
N ILE A 21 -7.81 -5.77 -27.17
CA ILE A 21 -8.56 -4.50 -27.09
C ILE A 21 -9.82 -4.59 -27.96
N TYR A 22 -9.69 -5.03 -29.22
CA TYR A 22 -10.81 -5.19 -30.15
C TYR A 22 -11.88 -6.18 -29.63
N ASN A 23 -11.47 -7.35 -29.15
CA ASN A 23 -12.40 -8.38 -28.67
C ASN A 23 -13.18 -7.90 -27.43
N LYS A 24 -12.53 -7.17 -26.52
CA LYS A 24 -13.17 -6.68 -25.29
C LYS A 24 -14.11 -5.50 -25.53
N LEU A 25 -13.86 -4.69 -26.57
CA LEU A 25 -14.78 -3.63 -27.03
C LEU A 25 -16.07 -4.18 -27.64
N GLY A 26 -16.03 -5.36 -28.25
CA GLY A 26 -17.22 -6.05 -28.73
C GLY A 26 -18.25 -6.32 -27.63
N LEU A 27 -17.83 -6.28 -26.36
CA LEU A 27 -18.63 -6.65 -25.19
C LEU A 27 -19.17 -5.46 -24.37
N LYS A 28 -18.62 -4.23 -24.48
CA LYS A 28 -19.07 -3.08 -23.65
C LYS A 28 -19.56 -1.89 -24.51
N LYS A 29 -20.88 -1.69 -24.59
CA LYS A 29 -21.53 -0.53 -25.25
C LYS A 29 -21.73 0.66 -24.28
N LYS A 30 -21.32 1.86 -24.73
CA LYS A 30 -21.76 3.23 -24.38
C LYS A 30 -21.83 3.75 -22.93
N GLN A 31 -21.74 2.94 -21.87
CA GLN A 31 -21.84 3.42 -20.47
C GLN A 31 -20.53 3.96 -19.85
N THR A 32 -19.39 3.89 -20.54
CA THR A 32 -18.05 4.01 -19.90
C THR A 32 -17.46 5.43 -19.84
N ILE A 33 -17.83 6.34 -20.76
CA ILE A 33 -17.19 7.67 -20.86
C ILE A 33 -17.60 8.59 -19.70
N GLU A 34 -18.86 8.56 -19.29
CA GLU A 34 -19.38 9.41 -18.19
C GLU A 34 -18.74 9.06 -16.84
N SER A 35 -18.53 7.77 -16.58
CA SER A 35 -17.80 7.28 -15.39
C SER A 35 -16.35 7.76 -15.37
N TYR A 36 -15.66 7.74 -16.50
CA TYR A 36 -14.26 8.21 -16.61
C TYR A 36 -14.13 9.74 -16.53
N LYS A 37 -15.11 10.49 -17.04
CA LYS A 37 -15.17 11.96 -16.86
C LYS A 37 -15.30 12.36 -15.40
N LYS A 38 -16.01 11.57 -14.59
CA LYS A 38 -16.10 11.78 -13.14
C LYS A 38 -14.74 11.59 -12.44
N HIS A 39 -13.87 10.72 -12.97
CA HIS A 39 -12.57 10.39 -12.38
C HIS A 39 -11.45 11.35 -12.82
N TYR A 40 -11.42 11.74 -14.10
CA TYR A 40 -10.34 12.59 -14.66
C TYR A 40 -10.75 14.06 -14.88
N GLY A 41 -12.02 14.40 -14.64
CA GLY A 41 -12.60 15.72 -14.92
C GLY A 41 -12.90 15.96 -16.41
N ASP A 42 -13.57 17.07 -16.73
CA ASP A 42 -13.94 17.45 -18.10
C ASP A 42 -12.77 18.02 -18.94
N GLY A 43 -11.53 17.96 -18.43
CA GLY A 43 -10.34 18.56 -19.05
C GLY A 43 -9.78 17.80 -20.27
N PHE A 44 -10.22 16.57 -20.53
CA PHE A 44 -9.73 15.73 -21.63
C PHE A 44 -10.79 15.52 -22.71
N SER A 45 -10.38 15.53 -23.98
CA SER A 45 -11.31 15.26 -25.09
C SER A 45 -11.86 13.83 -25.00
N ASN A 46 -13.10 13.63 -25.47
CA ASN A 46 -13.71 12.31 -25.52
C ASN A 46 -12.82 11.29 -26.27
N SER A 47 -12.07 11.72 -27.29
CA SER A 47 -11.13 10.85 -28.03
C SER A 47 -9.93 10.41 -27.20
N VAL A 48 -9.39 11.27 -26.33
CA VAL A 48 -8.28 10.93 -25.43
C VAL A 48 -8.79 10.03 -24.30
N LEU A 49 -9.97 10.30 -23.75
CA LEU A 49 -10.62 9.42 -22.78
C LEU A 49 -10.93 8.06 -23.40
N TYR A 50 -11.37 8.02 -24.65
CA TYR A 50 -11.60 6.77 -25.37
C TYR A 50 -10.28 6.02 -25.59
N ALA A 51 -9.23 6.70 -26.04
CA ALA A 51 -7.90 6.11 -26.14
C ALA A 51 -7.38 5.63 -24.78
N SER A 52 -7.67 6.32 -23.69
CA SER A 52 -7.33 5.91 -22.32
C SER A 52 -8.07 4.65 -21.91
N ILE A 53 -9.37 4.56 -22.19
CA ILE A 53 -10.17 3.34 -21.98
C ILE A 53 -9.62 2.17 -22.81
N LEU A 54 -9.19 2.44 -24.04
CA LEU A 54 -8.66 1.42 -24.96
C LEU A 54 -7.28 0.90 -24.56
N THR A 55 -6.40 1.81 -24.17
CA THR A 55 -4.97 1.52 -23.96
C THR A 55 -4.60 1.35 -22.49
N GLY A 56 -5.49 1.73 -21.56
CA GLY A 56 -5.20 1.88 -20.14
C GLY A 56 -4.36 3.10 -19.79
N LEU A 57 -3.69 3.72 -20.76
CA LEU A 57 -2.76 4.80 -20.49
C LEU A 57 -3.49 6.04 -19.96
N HIS A 58 -2.90 6.69 -18.97
CA HIS A 58 -3.43 7.95 -18.44
C HIS A 58 -3.61 8.97 -19.59
N PRO A 59 -4.70 9.77 -19.61
CA PRO A 59 -4.95 10.76 -20.67
C PRO A 59 -3.75 11.69 -20.97
N CYS A 60 -3.03 12.14 -19.95
CA CYS A 60 -1.79 12.93 -20.11
C CYS A 60 -0.67 12.16 -20.83
N VAL A 61 -0.51 10.85 -20.60
CA VAL A 61 0.50 10.03 -21.29
C VAL A 61 0.13 9.92 -22.76
N LEU A 62 -1.15 9.72 -23.06
CA LEU A 62 -1.64 9.67 -24.45
C LEU A 62 -1.47 10.99 -25.19
N LEU A 63 -1.68 12.13 -24.53
CA LEU A 63 -1.38 13.44 -25.11
C LEU A 63 0.12 13.59 -25.39
N LYS A 64 0.98 13.19 -24.46
CA LYS A 64 2.44 13.22 -24.70
C LYS A 64 2.86 12.29 -25.84
N ILE A 65 2.26 11.09 -25.95
CA ILE A 65 2.51 10.15 -27.06
C ILE A 65 2.05 10.77 -28.39
N LYS A 66 0.85 11.35 -28.42
CA LYS A 66 0.30 12.05 -29.59
C LYS A 66 1.22 13.17 -30.06
N ASP A 67 1.80 13.91 -29.12
CA ASP A 67 2.68 15.05 -29.40
C ASP A 67 4.15 14.62 -29.62
N GLY A 68 4.43 13.30 -29.65
CA GLY A 68 5.77 12.75 -29.90
C GLY A 68 6.80 13.03 -28.80
N SER A 69 6.35 13.44 -27.61
CA SER A 69 7.18 13.92 -26.51
C SER A 69 7.54 12.85 -25.47
N VAL A 70 7.12 11.59 -25.70
CA VAL A 70 7.45 10.47 -24.81
C VAL A 70 8.71 9.76 -25.27
N ASN A 71 9.70 9.71 -24.38
CA ASN A 71 10.80 8.76 -24.50
C ASN A 71 10.36 7.42 -23.84
N PRO A 72 10.22 6.31 -24.59
CA PRO A 72 9.71 5.03 -24.07
C PRO A 72 10.49 4.47 -22.88
N SER A 73 11.73 4.92 -22.69
CA SER A 73 12.64 4.47 -21.62
C SER A 73 12.43 5.16 -20.26
N LYS A 74 11.53 6.16 -20.17
CA LYS A 74 11.35 6.98 -18.95
C LYS A 74 9.89 7.11 -18.48
N THR A 75 8.96 6.34 -19.04
CA THR A 75 7.57 6.36 -18.57
C THR A 75 7.44 5.55 -17.29
N GLU A 76 7.29 6.25 -16.17
CA GLU A 76 6.88 5.65 -14.90
C GLU A 76 5.55 4.92 -15.07
N TYR A 77 5.49 3.70 -14.53
CA TYR A 77 4.31 2.85 -14.45
C TYR A 77 3.21 3.63 -13.71
N SER A 78 2.02 3.77 -14.31
CA SER A 78 0.91 4.48 -13.68
C SER A 78 0.01 3.48 -12.93
N PRO A 79 -0.23 3.67 -11.62
CA PRO A 79 -1.08 2.79 -10.80
C PRO A 79 -2.53 2.65 -11.28
N SER A 80 -2.98 3.47 -12.23
CA SER A 80 -4.34 3.37 -12.80
C SER A 80 -4.50 2.25 -13.85
N LEU A 81 -3.46 1.44 -14.10
CA LEU A 81 -3.41 0.35 -15.11
C LEU A 81 -3.47 -1.06 -14.52
N CYS A 82 -3.60 -1.23 -13.20
CA CYS A 82 -3.58 -2.54 -12.54
C CYS A 82 -4.97 -2.95 -12.02
N ILE A 83 -5.28 -4.25 -12.02
CA ILE A 83 -6.42 -4.78 -11.24
C ILE A 83 -6.18 -4.56 -9.75
N ASP A 84 -7.23 -4.21 -9.00
CA ASP A 84 -7.14 -3.99 -7.55
C ASP A 84 -6.86 -5.31 -6.80
N ARG A 85 -6.03 -5.26 -5.76
CA ARG A 85 -5.81 -6.39 -4.84
C ARG A 85 -7.12 -6.88 -4.23
N ALA A 86 -8.01 -5.96 -3.85
CA ALA A 86 -9.30 -6.30 -3.27
C ALA A 86 -10.17 -7.13 -4.22
N ASP A 87 -10.08 -6.87 -5.53
CA ASP A 87 -10.78 -7.67 -6.55
C ASP A 87 -10.23 -9.09 -6.64
N ILE A 88 -8.90 -9.25 -6.57
CA ILE A 88 -8.23 -10.55 -6.56
C ILE A 88 -8.61 -11.33 -5.30
N LEU A 89 -8.51 -10.72 -4.11
CA LEU A 89 -8.88 -11.34 -2.85
C LEU A 89 -10.36 -11.72 -2.80
N GLY A 90 -11.24 -10.87 -3.33
CA GLY A 90 -12.66 -11.17 -3.46
C GLY A 90 -12.92 -12.42 -4.31
N GLU A 91 -12.22 -12.57 -5.44
CA GLU A 91 -12.38 -13.76 -6.29
C GLU A 91 -11.75 -15.01 -5.65
N LEU A 92 -10.60 -14.89 -4.98
CA LEU A 92 -10.00 -15.99 -4.22
C LEU A 92 -10.96 -16.52 -3.14
N LYS A 93 -11.63 -15.62 -2.40
CA LYS A 93 -12.67 -16.02 -1.43
C LYS A 93 -13.81 -16.81 -2.09
N ILE A 94 -14.23 -16.46 -3.31
CA ILE A 94 -15.24 -17.24 -4.06
C ILE A 94 -14.70 -18.63 -4.40
N PHE A 95 -13.44 -18.73 -4.85
CA PHE A 95 -12.82 -20.04 -5.12
C PHE A 95 -12.76 -20.92 -3.88
N TYR A 96 -12.35 -20.37 -2.74
CA TYR A 96 -12.20 -21.12 -1.50
C TYR A 96 -13.54 -21.50 -0.88
N PHE A 97 -14.44 -20.53 -0.67
CA PHE A 97 -15.66 -20.75 0.11
C PHE A 97 -16.82 -21.30 -0.73
N VAL A 98 -16.92 -20.92 -2.00
CA VAL A 98 -18.06 -21.32 -2.86
C VAL A 98 -17.68 -22.49 -3.74
N LYS A 99 -16.56 -22.37 -4.48
CA LYS A 99 -16.13 -23.42 -5.41
C LYS A 99 -15.39 -24.56 -4.73
N GLN A 100 -14.92 -24.36 -3.48
CA GLN A 100 -14.12 -25.31 -2.70
C GLN A 100 -12.94 -25.90 -3.49
N ILE A 101 -12.21 -25.02 -4.19
CA ILE A 101 -10.97 -25.37 -4.89
C ILE A 101 -9.96 -24.24 -4.71
N MET A 102 -8.68 -24.55 -4.85
CA MET A 102 -7.68 -23.51 -5.07
C MET A 102 -7.55 -23.21 -6.57
N PRO A 103 -7.48 -21.94 -6.99
CA PRO A 103 -7.40 -21.59 -8.39
C PRO A 103 -5.95 -21.65 -8.91
N THR A 104 -5.80 -22.11 -10.15
CA THR A 104 -4.59 -21.83 -10.93
C THR A 104 -4.59 -20.38 -11.44
N THR A 105 -3.44 -19.89 -11.92
CA THR A 105 -3.35 -18.56 -12.55
C THR A 105 -4.38 -18.40 -13.67
N ARG A 106 -4.57 -19.43 -14.49
CA ARG A 106 -5.53 -19.40 -15.61
C ARG A 106 -6.96 -19.28 -15.12
N GLN A 107 -7.35 -20.07 -14.12
CA GLN A 107 -8.71 -20.02 -13.57
C GLN A 107 -9.02 -18.65 -12.95
N LEU A 108 -8.06 -18.09 -12.21
CA LEU A 108 -8.20 -16.76 -11.62
C LEU A 108 -8.27 -15.66 -12.69
N TYR A 109 -7.40 -15.73 -13.71
CA TYR A 109 -7.41 -14.81 -14.86
C TYR A 109 -8.72 -14.84 -15.64
N ASP A 110 -9.28 -16.03 -15.86
CA ASP A 110 -10.55 -16.20 -16.57
C ASP A 110 -11.73 -15.67 -15.76
N ALA A 111 -11.72 -15.87 -14.44
CA ALA A 111 -12.76 -15.34 -13.55
C ALA A 111 -12.74 -13.81 -13.45
N LEU A 112 -11.56 -13.19 -13.56
CA LEU A 112 -11.38 -11.74 -13.43
C LEU A 112 -11.46 -10.98 -14.77
N GLN A 113 -11.80 -11.64 -15.88
CA GLN A 113 -11.79 -11.03 -17.23
C GLN A 113 -12.50 -9.69 -17.32
N GLU A 114 -13.64 -9.52 -16.64
CA GLU A 114 -14.42 -8.27 -16.72
C GLU A 114 -13.77 -7.08 -16.00
N LYS A 115 -12.95 -7.37 -14.99
CA LYS A 115 -12.23 -6.40 -14.13
C LYS A 115 -10.83 -6.11 -14.63
N LEU A 116 -10.20 -7.06 -15.33
CA LEU A 116 -8.86 -6.89 -15.87
C LEU A 116 -8.80 -5.79 -16.94
N PRO A 117 -7.68 -5.06 -17.06
CA PRO A 117 -7.48 -4.15 -18.17
C PRO A 117 -7.55 -4.87 -19.54
N PRO A 118 -8.04 -4.24 -20.61
CA PRO A 118 -8.25 -4.90 -21.91
C PRO A 118 -7.00 -5.47 -22.58
N TYR A 119 -5.82 -4.92 -22.28
CA TYR A 119 -4.54 -5.32 -22.88
C TYR A 119 -3.83 -6.43 -22.08
N MET A 120 -4.25 -6.68 -20.84
CA MET A 120 -3.56 -7.58 -19.92
C MET A 120 -3.76 -9.05 -20.31
N ASP A 121 -2.68 -9.74 -20.68
CA ASP A 121 -2.67 -11.20 -20.80
C ASP A 121 -2.36 -11.89 -19.48
N ILE A 122 -2.51 -13.22 -19.50
CA ILE A 122 -2.15 -14.11 -18.38
C ILE A 122 -0.69 -13.93 -17.94
N ALA A 123 0.25 -13.68 -18.85
CA ALA A 123 1.65 -13.50 -18.49
C ALA A 123 1.87 -12.17 -17.73
N SER A 124 1.26 -11.09 -18.18
CA SER A 124 1.28 -9.79 -17.50
C SER A 124 0.53 -9.84 -16.17
N PHE A 125 -0.61 -10.54 -16.13
CA PHE A 125 -1.37 -10.78 -14.91
C PHE A 125 -0.55 -11.58 -13.89
N ARG A 126 0.19 -12.60 -14.31
CA ARG A 126 1.11 -13.37 -13.47
C ARG A 126 2.19 -12.48 -12.84
N LYS A 127 2.82 -11.60 -13.64
CA LYS A 127 3.79 -10.62 -13.13
C LYS A 127 3.16 -9.66 -12.11
N GLN A 128 1.92 -9.26 -12.36
CA GLN A 128 1.20 -8.38 -11.45
C GLN A 128 0.85 -9.09 -10.12
N LEU A 129 0.43 -10.35 -10.16
CA LEU A 129 0.22 -11.17 -8.95
C LEU A 129 1.49 -11.23 -8.10
N ALA A 130 2.64 -11.52 -8.71
CA ALA A 130 3.92 -11.53 -7.99
C ALA A 130 4.29 -10.16 -7.42
N PHE A 131 4.07 -9.08 -8.19
CA PHE A 131 4.28 -7.71 -7.72
C PHE A 131 3.36 -7.32 -6.55
N MET A 132 2.21 -7.98 -6.44
CA MET A 132 1.24 -7.82 -5.36
C MET A 132 1.39 -8.91 -4.29
N ASP A 133 2.57 -9.50 -4.11
CA ASP A 133 2.82 -10.50 -3.06
C ASP A 133 1.83 -11.68 -3.05
N PHE A 134 1.37 -12.09 -4.22
CA PHE A 134 0.81 -13.41 -4.41
C PHE A 134 1.91 -14.37 -4.85
N MET A 135 1.77 -15.63 -4.46
CA MET A 135 2.73 -16.69 -4.79
C MET A 135 2.02 -17.93 -5.30
N TRP A 136 2.82 -18.89 -5.77
CA TRP A 136 2.32 -20.17 -6.27
C TRP A 136 2.74 -21.28 -5.32
N ARG A 137 1.75 -21.96 -4.73
CA ARG A 137 1.98 -23.17 -3.94
C ARG A 137 1.91 -24.39 -4.86
N HIS A 138 2.99 -25.17 -4.88
CA HIS A 138 3.00 -26.45 -5.57
C HIS A 138 2.27 -27.50 -4.74
N ILE A 139 1.27 -28.15 -5.33
CA ILE A 139 0.57 -29.30 -4.72
C ILE A 139 0.38 -30.37 -5.78
N SER A 140 0.91 -31.55 -5.50
CA SER A 140 0.92 -32.70 -6.40
C SER A 140 1.63 -32.39 -7.73
N GLN A 141 0.90 -31.99 -8.76
CA GLN A 141 1.42 -31.71 -10.12
C GLN A 141 1.00 -30.31 -10.61
N ARG A 142 0.49 -29.45 -9.72
CA ARG A 142 -0.08 -28.16 -10.11
C ARG A 142 0.34 -27.04 -9.17
N PHE A 143 0.31 -25.82 -9.70
CA PHE A 143 0.60 -24.59 -8.98
C PHE A 143 -0.67 -23.78 -8.77
N TYR A 144 -0.92 -23.41 -7.53
CA TYR A 144 -2.11 -22.69 -7.10
C TYR A 144 -1.75 -21.31 -6.58
N VAL A 145 -2.52 -20.31 -6.99
CA VAL A 145 -2.31 -18.92 -6.54
C VAL A 145 -2.81 -18.78 -5.11
N ILE A 146 -1.93 -18.33 -4.22
CA ILE A 146 -2.26 -17.98 -2.84
C ILE A 146 -1.67 -16.60 -2.51
N GLU A 147 -2.20 -15.96 -1.48
CA GLU A 147 -1.52 -14.80 -0.89
C GLU A 147 -0.26 -15.27 -0.17
N ARG A 148 0.82 -14.49 -0.22
CA ARG A 148 2.07 -14.81 0.46
C ARG A 148 1.84 -14.93 1.98
N PRO A 149 2.26 -16.02 2.65
CA PRO A 149 2.04 -16.20 4.09
C PRO A 149 2.56 -15.07 4.97
N GLU A 150 3.71 -14.49 4.62
CA GLU A 150 4.28 -13.35 5.37
C GLU A 150 3.34 -12.15 5.35
N VAL A 151 2.70 -11.88 4.21
CA VAL A 151 1.74 -10.76 4.05
C VAL A 151 0.47 -11.01 4.87
N VAL A 152 -0.04 -12.24 4.86
CA VAL A 152 -1.19 -12.64 5.71
C VAL A 152 -0.83 -12.48 7.19
N TYR A 153 0.38 -12.88 7.58
CA TYR A 153 0.84 -12.81 8.96
C TYR A 153 1.01 -11.37 9.47
N GLU A 154 1.59 -10.47 8.66
CA GLU A 154 1.67 -9.03 8.98
C GLU A 154 0.29 -8.44 9.20
N ARG A 155 -0.66 -8.76 8.31
CA ARG A 155 -2.05 -8.34 8.44
C ARG A 155 -2.71 -8.90 9.70
N TYR A 156 -2.51 -10.18 9.99
CA TYR A 156 -3.02 -10.82 11.20
C TYR A 156 -2.52 -10.13 12.47
N LYS A 157 -1.21 -9.82 12.56
CA LYS A 157 -0.63 -9.09 13.70
C LYS A 157 -1.32 -7.74 13.91
N TYR A 158 -1.47 -6.97 12.85
CA TYR A 158 -2.13 -5.68 12.87
C TYR A 158 -3.58 -5.80 13.35
N LEU A 159 -4.37 -6.65 12.70
CA LEU A 159 -5.79 -6.83 12.99
C LEU A 159 -6.02 -7.37 14.40
N LYS A 160 -5.24 -8.35 14.84
CA LYS A 160 -5.35 -8.89 16.20
C LYS A 160 -5.10 -7.80 17.25
N CYS A 161 -4.02 -7.05 17.11
CA CYS A 161 -3.67 -6.00 18.07
C CYS A 161 -4.74 -4.90 18.12
N ILE A 162 -5.21 -4.42 16.96
CA ILE A 162 -6.19 -3.34 16.94
C ILE A 162 -7.55 -3.78 17.51
N ILE A 163 -7.97 -5.03 17.25
CA ILE A 163 -9.19 -5.62 17.81
C ILE A 163 -9.06 -5.80 19.32
N GLU A 164 -7.93 -6.32 19.82
CA GLU A 164 -7.69 -6.47 21.26
C GLU A 164 -7.77 -5.14 22.02
N TYR A 165 -7.19 -4.07 21.45
CA TYR A 165 -7.27 -2.73 22.04
C TYR A 165 -8.69 -2.16 21.99
N HIS A 166 -9.40 -2.37 20.89
CA HIS A 166 -10.80 -1.98 20.76
C HIS A 166 -11.69 -2.68 21.78
N ASP A 167 -11.57 -4.00 21.93
CA ASP A 167 -12.39 -4.80 22.84
C ASP A 167 -12.12 -4.48 24.31
N GLN A 168 -10.90 -4.06 24.63
CA GLN A 168 -10.51 -3.56 25.95
C GLN A 168 -10.94 -2.10 26.18
N ASN A 169 -11.58 -1.46 25.20
CA ASN A 169 -11.90 -0.03 25.18
C ASN A 169 -10.67 0.85 25.48
N LYS A 170 -9.49 0.43 25.00
CA LYS A 170 -8.26 1.19 25.13
C LYS A 170 -8.18 2.28 24.06
N PRO A 171 -7.50 3.41 24.35
CA PRO A 171 -7.34 4.49 23.38
C PRO A 171 -6.49 4.05 22.19
N ILE A 172 -6.93 4.41 20.98
CA ILE A 172 -6.22 4.13 19.71
C ILE A 172 -6.07 5.45 18.96
N TYR A 173 -4.83 5.78 18.57
CA TYR A 173 -4.50 6.99 17.83
C TYR A 173 -3.81 6.64 16.52
N PHE A 174 -4.34 7.13 15.41
CA PHE A 174 -3.72 7.02 14.09
C PHE A 174 -2.96 8.30 13.78
N ILE A 175 -1.66 8.20 13.51
CA ILE A 175 -0.81 9.33 13.13
C ILE A 175 -0.59 9.27 11.61
N ASP A 176 -0.88 10.38 10.95
CA ASP A 176 -0.81 10.51 9.49
C ASP A 176 -0.57 11.98 9.10
N GLU A 177 -0.35 12.19 7.82
CA GLU A 177 -0.02 13.50 7.28
C GLU A 177 -0.84 13.84 6.03
N MET A 178 -0.99 15.14 5.78
CA MET A 178 -1.77 15.64 4.66
C MET A 178 -1.14 16.90 4.07
N ALA A 179 -0.95 16.90 2.76
CA ALA A 179 -0.49 18.05 1.99
C ALA A 179 -1.60 18.67 1.16
N PHE A 180 -1.65 20.00 1.16
CA PHE A 180 -2.55 20.79 0.34
C PHE A 180 -1.76 21.62 -0.67
N LYS A 181 -2.22 21.54 -1.91
CA LYS A 181 -1.69 22.30 -3.05
C LYS A 181 -2.81 23.09 -3.69
N LYS A 182 -2.53 24.33 -4.10
CA LYS A 182 -3.51 25.10 -4.88
C LYS A 182 -3.64 24.58 -6.30
N VAL A 183 -4.85 24.64 -6.81
CA VAL A 183 -5.15 24.51 -8.23
C VAL A 183 -5.41 25.91 -8.77
N ILE A 184 -4.56 26.35 -9.69
CA ILE A 184 -4.63 27.68 -10.30
C ILE A 184 -5.07 27.54 -11.76
N VAL A 185 -6.15 28.24 -12.11
CA VAL A 185 -6.67 28.34 -13.48
C VAL A 185 -6.82 29.83 -13.81
N ASN A 186 -6.25 30.27 -14.94
CA ASN A 186 -6.28 31.67 -15.39
C ASN A 186 -5.83 32.67 -14.29
N ASN A 187 -4.73 32.36 -13.61
CA ASN A 187 -4.17 33.14 -12.48
C ASN A 187 -5.11 33.30 -11.27
N LYS A 188 -6.16 32.48 -11.17
CA LYS A 188 -7.05 32.44 -10.01
C LYS A 188 -7.01 31.07 -9.36
N CYS A 189 -6.98 31.01 -8.03
CA CYS A 189 -7.08 29.74 -7.34
C CYS A 189 -8.54 29.28 -7.35
N THR A 190 -8.80 28.15 -7.99
CA THR A 190 -10.16 27.63 -8.18
C THR A 190 -10.50 26.51 -7.21
N SER A 191 -9.50 25.77 -6.74
CA SER A 191 -9.65 24.65 -5.81
C SER A 191 -8.30 24.30 -5.19
N TYR A 192 -8.25 23.21 -4.43
CA TYR A 192 -7.03 22.59 -3.95
C TYR A 192 -6.95 21.13 -4.37
N HIS A 193 -5.75 20.59 -4.30
CA HIS A 193 -5.45 19.16 -4.38
C HIS A 193 -4.89 18.72 -3.03
N VAL A 194 -5.28 17.53 -2.60
CA VAL A 194 -4.81 16.90 -1.36
C VAL A 194 -3.99 15.68 -1.70
N SER A 195 -2.88 15.50 -1.00
CA SER A 195 -1.98 14.35 -1.14
C SER A 195 -1.59 13.82 0.24
N ASN A 196 -1.44 12.51 0.36
CA ASN A 196 -0.80 11.88 1.53
C ASN A 196 0.73 12.00 1.48
N ASP A 197 1.30 12.39 0.33
CA ASP A 197 2.71 12.75 0.22
C ASP A 197 2.90 14.23 0.58
N VAL A 198 3.42 14.49 1.78
CA VAL A 198 3.76 15.83 2.27
C VAL A 198 4.87 16.53 1.48
N ASN A 199 5.64 15.79 0.69
CA ASN A 199 6.66 16.34 -0.21
C ASN A 199 6.13 16.50 -1.65
N TYR A 200 4.82 16.36 -1.86
CA TYR A 200 4.22 16.48 -3.17
C TYR A 200 4.56 17.84 -3.84
N PRO A 201 4.98 17.87 -5.12
CA PRO A 201 5.44 19.09 -5.76
C PRO A 201 4.39 20.20 -5.82
N GLY A 202 4.76 21.38 -5.33
CA GLY A 202 3.88 22.55 -5.25
C GLY A 202 2.93 22.53 -4.04
N THR A 203 3.21 21.68 -3.04
CA THR A 203 2.55 21.75 -1.73
C THR A 203 2.81 23.09 -1.07
N GLU A 204 1.77 23.65 -0.47
CA GLU A 204 1.83 24.94 0.22
C GLU A 204 1.48 24.85 1.70
N VAL A 205 0.63 23.89 2.07
CA VAL A 205 0.28 23.63 3.47
C VAL A 205 0.49 22.16 3.74
N LYS A 206 1.18 21.85 4.83
CA LYS A 206 1.38 20.48 5.32
C LYS A 206 0.81 20.41 6.72
N ILE A 207 0.02 19.38 6.98
CA ILE A 207 -0.56 19.11 8.29
C ILE A 207 -0.12 17.72 8.71
N VAL A 208 0.37 17.63 9.95
CA VAL A 208 0.58 16.38 10.67
C VAL A 208 -0.51 16.26 11.71
N TYR A 209 -1.07 15.07 11.87
CA TYR A 209 -2.20 14.89 12.78
C TYR A 209 -2.22 13.51 13.42
N ALA A 210 -2.83 13.44 14.59
CA ALA A 210 -3.20 12.22 15.27
C ALA A 210 -4.71 12.20 15.47
N ALA A 211 -5.40 11.24 14.84
CA ALA A 211 -6.84 11.06 14.96
C ALA A 211 -7.16 9.93 15.94
N SER A 212 -8.19 10.11 16.75
CA SER A 212 -8.80 9.11 17.61
C SER A 212 -10.32 9.22 17.52
N LYS A 213 -11.05 8.25 18.08
CA LYS A 213 -12.52 8.33 18.18
C LYS A 213 -13.02 9.58 18.93
N HIS A 214 -12.19 10.14 19.83
CA HIS A 214 -12.56 11.26 20.70
C HIS A 214 -12.10 12.64 20.20
N GLY A 215 -11.39 12.69 19.07
CA GLY A 215 -10.87 13.95 18.58
C GLY A 215 -9.61 13.81 17.73
N ILE A 216 -9.21 14.95 17.17
CA ILE A 216 -8.05 15.08 16.31
C ILE A 216 -7.10 16.15 16.85
N MET A 217 -5.83 15.79 16.96
CA MET A 217 -4.74 16.71 17.29
C MET A 217 -3.95 16.95 16.03
N PHE A 218 -3.66 18.21 15.67
CA PHE A 218 -2.97 18.51 14.43
C PHE A 218 -2.07 19.75 14.56
N ASN A 219 -1.07 19.83 13.69
CA ASN A 219 -0.23 21.02 13.57
C ASN A 219 0.14 21.28 12.10
N CYS A 220 0.27 22.56 11.73
CA CYS A 220 0.82 22.94 10.44
C CYS A 220 2.34 22.95 10.52
N VAL A 221 3.00 22.31 9.56
CA VAL A 221 4.46 22.21 9.51
C VAL A 221 5.01 22.84 8.24
N GLU A 222 6.20 23.42 8.31
CA GLU A 222 6.85 24.06 7.16
C GLU A 222 7.56 23.02 6.29
N ASN A 223 8.38 22.16 6.90
CA ASN A 223 9.26 21.23 6.18
C ASN A 223 9.25 19.83 6.80
N PHE A 224 8.24 19.03 6.47
CA PHE A 224 8.12 17.70 7.05
C PHE A 224 9.38 16.83 6.85
N ASN A 225 10.02 16.54 7.97
CA ASN A 225 11.23 15.73 8.11
C ASN A 225 11.20 15.06 9.50
N GLY A 226 12.10 14.10 9.75
CA GLY A 226 12.13 13.35 11.01
C GLY A 226 12.25 14.23 12.27
N LYS A 227 12.90 15.39 12.19
CA LYS A 227 13.03 16.34 13.32
C LYS A 227 11.72 17.07 13.60
N GLU A 228 11.05 17.58 12.57
CA GLU A 228 9.74 18.22 12.73
C GLU A 228 8.68 17.24 13.22
N LEU A 229 8.71 16.00 12.71
CA LEU A 229 7.90 14.92 13.24
C LEU A 229 8.22 14.70 14.72
N GLY A 230 9.49 14.56 15.10
CA GLY A 230 9.90 14.39 16.50
C GLY A 230 9.37 15.50 17.43
N TYR A 231 9.43 16.76 17.01
CA TYR A 231 8.83 17.87 17.77
C TYR A 231 7.32 17.75 17.89
N PHE A 232 6.62 17.43 16.80
CA PHE A 232 5.18 17.21 16.87
C PHE A 232 4.81 16.06 17.81
N LEU A 233 5.53 14.93 17.74
CA LEU A 233 5.28 13.78 18.61
C LEU A 233 5.53 14.13 20.09
N CYS A 234 6.63 14.80 20.41
CA CYS A 234 7.00 15.13 21.79
C CYS A 234 6.19 16.28 22.39
N ASP A 235 5.97 17.35 21.63
CA ASP A 235 5.43 18.61 22.17
C ASP A 235 3.90 18.69 22.02
N THR A 236 3.33 18.03 21.01
CA THR A 236 1.89 18.09 20.72
C THR A 236 1.18 16.78 21.07
N ILE A 237 1.68 15.64 20.59
CA ILE A 237 0.97 14.37 20.78
C ILE A 237 1.16 13.85 22.20
N MET A 238 2.40 13.67 22.63
CA MET A 238 2.73 13.00 23.90
C MET A 238 2.00 13.55 25.12
N PRO A 239 1.90 14.89 25.32
CA PRO A 239 1.25 15.44 26.52
C PRO A 239 -0.27 15.20 26.55
N ASN A 240 -0.86 14.86 25.40
CA ASN A 240 -2.31 14.75 25.20
C ASN A 240 -2.77 13.30 24.97
N LEU A 241 -1.86 12.33 24.98
CA LEU A 241 -2.20 10.91 24.89
C LEU A 241 -2.72 10.39 26.22
N ALA A 242 -3.76 9.56 26.16
CA ALA A 242 -4.16 8.76 27.31
C ALA A 242 -3.12 7.67 27.62
N GLU A 243 -3.06 7.22 28.88
CA GLU A 243 -2.11 6.19 29.31
C GLU A 243 -2.32 4.86 28.56
N ASN A 244 -1.24 4.11 28.32
CA ASN A 244 -1.27 2.78 27.70
C ASN A 244 -2.00 2.73 26.34
N SER A 245 -1.99 3.83 25.59
CA SER A 245 -2.57 3.94 24.25
C SER A 245 -1.87 3.08 23.20
N LEU A 246 -2.63 2.68 22.17
CA LEU A 246 -2.11 2.14 20.91
C LEU A 246 -1.88 3.27 19.90
N ILE A 247 -0.68 3.35 19.36
CA ILE A 247 -0.30 4.29 18.31
C ILE A 247 -0.16 3.53 17.00
N VAL A 248 -0.88 3.98 15.99
CA VAL A 248 -0.95 3.35 14.67
C VAL A 248 -0.33 4.28 13.63
N MET A 249 0.65 3.78 12.87
CA MET A 249 1.39 4.58 11.88
C MET A 249 1.63 3.79 10.60
N LYS A 250 1.70 4.48 9.46
CA LYS A 250 2.16 3.91 8.18
C LYS A 250 3.67 3.67 8.19
N ASN A 251 4.16 2.82 7.29
CA ASN A 251 5.60 2.60 7.04
C ASN A 251 6.21 3.64 6.09
N THR A 252 5.91 4.92 6.29
CA THR A 252 6.51 5.98 5.45
C THR A 252 7.97 6.20 5.84
N LYS A 253 8.77 6.73 4.89
CA LYS A 253 10.18 7.04 5.13
C LYS A 253 10.42 7.90 6.38
N HIS A 254 9.52 8.83 6.69
CA HIS A 254 9.65 9.73 7.84
C HIS A 254 9.27 9.06 9.15
N HIS A 255 8.27 8.18 9.13
CA HIS A 255 7.86 7.37 10.28
C HIS A 255 8.88 6.28 10.63
N CYS A 256 9.68 5.87 9.64
CA CYS A 256 10.69 4.83 9.74
C CYS A 256 12.12 5.40 9.86
N ASP A 257 12.27 6.65 10.32
CA ASP A 257 13.60 7.20 10.62
C ASP A 257 14.21 6.42 11.79
N GLN A 258 15.40 5.86 11.60
CA GLN A 258 16.05 4.99 12.57
C GLN A 258 16.93 5.80 13.51
N LEU A 259 16.84 5.55 14.82
CA LEU A 259 17.80 6.08 15.80
C LEU A 259 19.22 5.65 15.45
N ILE A 260 19.35 4.42 14.96
CA ILE A 260 20.59 3.83 14.49
C ILE A 260 20.55 3.80 12.96
N LYS A 261 21.22 4.76 12.32
CA LYS A 261 21.15 4.96 10.86
C LYS A 261 21.62 3.77 10.01
N SER A 262 22.46 2.90 10.56
CA SER A 262 22.92 1.70 9.86
C SER A 262 23.47 0.67 10.84
N LYS A 263 23.21 -0.62 10.56
CA LYS A 263 23.97 -1.73 11.16
C LYS A 263 25.47 -1.46 10.94
N PRO A 264 26.30 -1.46 12.00
CA PRO A 264 27.75 -1.37 11.85
C PRO A 264 28.27 -2.43 10.86
N SER A 265 29.26 -2.06 10.06
CA SER A 265 29.95 -2.99 9.16
C SER A 265 31.26 -3.47 9.80
N LEU A 266 31.95 -4.41 9.13
CA LEU A 266 33.31 -4.79 9.51
C LEU A 266 34.29 -3.60 9.48
N ASP A 267 33.94 -2.50 8.80
CA ASP A 267 34.76 -1.29 8.73
C ASP A 267 34.46 -0.29 9.86
N SER A 268 33.32 -0.40 10.54
CA SER A 268 32.92 0.48 11.65
C SER A 268 33.94 0.49 12.80
N LEU A 269 34.00 1.57 13.58
CA LEU A 269 34.91 1.62 14.73
C LEU A 269 34.41 0.71 15.86
N ILE A 270 35.32 0.31 16.75
CA ILE A 270 34.96 -0.47 17.96
C ILE A 270 33.94 0.30 18.81
N CYS A 271 34.07 1.63 18.93
CA CYS A 271 33.10 2.46 19.63
C CYS A 271 31.71 2.39 18.99
N ASP A 272 31.62 2.38 17.66
CA ASP A 272 30.33 2.31 16.96
C ASP A 272 29.66 0.95 17.17
N LEU A 273 30.44 -0.14 17.21
CA LEU A 273 29.95 -1.48 17.53
C LEU A 273 29.42 -1.56 18.96
N LYS A 274 30.16 -0.99 19.92
CA LYS A 274 29.78 -0.94 21.34
C LYS A 274 28.52 -0.08 21.55
N GLU A 275 28.48 1.12 20.98
CA GLU A 275 27.31 2.01 21.04
C GLU A 275 26.06 1.33 20.45
N TRP A 276 26.20 0.60 19.35
CA TRP A 276 25.10 -0.17 18.77
C TRP A 276 24.58 -1.26 19.72
N LEU A 277 25.48 -1.98 20.40
CA LEU A 277 25.11 -3.02 21.37
C LEU A 277 24.47 -2.42 22.62
N ASP A 278 25.03 -1.32 23.13
CA ASP A 278 24.52 -0.58 24.30
C ASP A 278 23.10 -0.06 24.05
N LEU A 279 22.86 0.58 22.90
CA LEU A 279 21.54 1.09 22.52
C LEU A 279 20.46 0.01 22.41
N ARG A 280 20.87 -1.24 22.15
CA ARG A 280 19.97 -2.40 22.05
C ARG A 280 19.92 -3.23 23.32
N GLU A 281 20.56 -2.77 24.39
CA GLU A 281 20.68 -3.48 25.66
C GLU A 281 21.28 -4.89 25.51
N ILE A 282 22.19 -5.07 24.54
CA ILE A 282 22.88 -6.35 24.30
C ILE A 282 24.20 -6.35 25.08
N PRO A 283 24.38 -7.26 26.07
CA PRO A 283 25.61 -7.32 26.85
C PRO A 283 26.79 -7.82 26.00
N TYR A 284 27.96 -7.19 26.17
CA TYR A 284 29.23 -7.62 25.61
C TYR A 284 30.35 -7.54 26.65
N ASP A 285 31.46 -8.25 26.42
CA ASP A 285 32.67 -8.14 27.25
C ASP A 285 33.54 -7.00 26.71
N GLU A 286 33.99 -6.12 27.59
CA GLU A 286 34.83 -4.95 27.27
C GLU A 286 36.12 -5.32 26.52
N ASN A 287 36.61 -6.55 26.72
CA ASN A 287 37.83 -7.09 26.11
C ASN A 287 37.60 -7.78 24.76
N MET A 288 36.35 -7.88 24.27
CA MET A 288 36.07 -8.46 22.96
C MET A 288 36.81 -7.70 21.86
N CYS A 289 37.44 -8.44 20.95
CA CYS A 289 38.05 -7.86 19.77
C CYS A 289 36.97 -7.42 18.75
N LYS A 290 37.37 -6.63 17.77
CA LYS A 290 36.45 -6.09 16.75
C LYS A 290 35.65 -7.19 16.03
N ALA A 291 36.28 -8.33 15.74
CA ALA A 291 35.62 -9.44 15.06
C ALA A 291 34.55 -10.10 15.95
N GLU A 292 34.80 -10.24 17.25
CA GLU A 292 33.85 -10.79 18.22
C GLU A 292 32.66 -9.85 18.44
N LEU A 293 32.93 -8.54 18.58
CA LEU A 293 31.89 -7.52 18.66
C LEU A 293 31.03 -7.50 17.39
N TYR A 294 31.64 -7.58 16.21
CA TYR A 294 30.90 -7.62 14.94
C TYR A 294 30.06 -8.90 14.81
N ALA A 295 30.61 -10.07 15.17
CA ALA A 295 29.87 -11.32 15.14
C ALA A 295 28.65 -11.28 16.09
N LEU A 296 28.78 -10.62 17.24
CA LEU A 296 27.68 -10.39 18.17
C LEU A 296 26.62 -9.45 17.57
N VAL A 297 27.04 -8.33 16.98
CA VAL A 297 26.15 -7.41 16.24
C VAL A 297 25.39 -8.16 15.16
N GLU A 298 26.07 -8.98 14.35
CA GLU A 298 25.44 -9.76 13.28
C GLU A 298 24.42 -10.78 13.81
N LYS A 299 24.76 -11.49 14.88
CA LYS A 299 23.88 -12.49 15.51
C LYS A 299 22.66 -11.85 16.17
N CYS A 300 22.82 -10.68 16.78
CA CYS A 300 21.77 -9.97 17.50
C CYS A 300 21.08 -8.90 16.64
N THR A 301 21.43 -8.80 15.35
CA THR A 301 20.68 -7.97 14.41
C THR A 301 19.34 -8.65 14.19
N ASP A 302 18.35 -8.20 14.96
CA ASP A 302 16.96 -8.44 14.64
C ASP A 302 16.60 -7.60 13.41
N LYS A 303 16.25 -8.29 12.32
CA LYS A 303 15.80 -7.65 11.08
C LYS A 303 14.45 -6.93 11.27
N ASP A 304 13.69 -7.33 12.28
CA ASP A 304 12.35 -6.82 12.54
C ASP A 304 12.38 -5.64 13.53
N ASN A 305 13.43 -5.53 14.35
CA ASN A 305 13.60 -4.42 15.29
C ASN A 305 14.49 -3.31 14.71
N ASN A 306 13.83 -2.36 14.05
CA ASN A 306 14.47 -1.26 13.32
C ASN A 306 14.79 -0.02 14.17
N PHE A 307 14.49 -0.01 15.48
CA PHE A 307 14.76 1.12 16.39
C PHE A 307 14.33 2.47 15.81
N TYR A 308 13.09 2.56 15.33
CA TYR A 308 12.56 3.81 14.79
C TYR A 308 12.41 4.87 15.87
N VAL A 309 12.77 6.11 15.55
CA VAL A 309 12.72 7.26 16.47
C VAL A 309 11.30 7.44 17.02
N ALA A 310 10.30 7.42 16.13
CA ALA A 310 8.90 7.58 16.51
C ALA A 310 8.44 6.47 17.48
N ASP A 311 8.84 5.22 17.23
CA ASP A 311 8.42 4.08 18.07
C ASP A 311 8.99 4.22 19.48
N ASN A 312 10.29 4.52 19.57
CA ASN A 312 10.99 4.67 20.84
C ASN A 312 10.45 5.84 21.67
N ILE A 313 10.00 6.94 21.04
CA ILE A 313 9.37 8.07 21.73
C ILE A 313 8.11 7.62 22.50
N PHE A 314 7.32 6.71 21.91
CA PHE A 314 6.08 6.18 22.47
C PHE A 314 6.29 5.01 23.43
N THR A 315 7.10 4.02 23.06
CA THR A 315 7.35 2.83 23.89
C THR A 315 8.04 3.19 25.20
N ALA A 316 8.94 4.18 25.19
CA ALA A 316 9.60 4.69 26.41
C ALA A 316 8.60 5.28 27.44
N ARG A 317 7.36 5.55 27.03
CA ARG A 317 6.28 6.07 27.90
C ARG A 317 5.14 5.06 28.11
N GLY A 318 5.38 3.79 27.80
CA GLY A 318 4.42 2.71 28.03
C GLY A 318 3.29 2.62 26.99
N HIS A 319 3.42 3.32 25.85
CA HIS A 319 2.50 3.16 24.74
C HIS A 319 2.93 1.99 23.85
N THR A 320 1.97 1.34 23.21
CA THR A 320 2.25 0.32 22.18
C THR A 320 2.19 0.97 20.81
N VAL A 321 3.10 0.59 19.91
CA VAL A 321 3.13 1.08 18.54
C VAL A 321 2.92 -0.08 17.59
N ILE A 322 2.09 0.12 16.56
CA ILE A 322 1.89 -0.84 15.49
C ILE A 322 1.90 -0.16 14.12
N ARG A 323 2.44 -0.87 13.14
CA ARG A 323 2.51 -0.43 11.75
C ARG A 323 1.33 -0.96 10.96
N ILE A 324 0.79 -0.10 10.09
CA ILE A 324 -0.23 -0.49 9.13
C ILE A 324 0.46 -1.26 8.00
N PRO A 325 0.07 -2.51 7.69
CA PRO A 325 0.59 -3.22 6.52
C PRO A 325 0.23 -2.48 5.23
N ASP A 326 1.20 -2.32 4.34
CA ASP A 326 1.10 -1.46 3.14
C ASP A 326 -0.11 -1.82 2.27
N HIS A 327 -0.41 -3.11 2.13
CA HIS A 327 -1.52 -3.60 1.30
C HIS A 327 -2.92 -3.34 1.87
N ILE A 328 -3.05 -2.85 3.12
CA ILE A 328 -4.31 -2.44 3.75
C ILE A 328 -4.30 -0.98 4.23
N GLU A 329 -3.36 -0.15 3.77
CA GLU A 329 -3.23 1.25 4.20
C GLU A 329 -4.51 2.09 4.01
N ASN A 330 -5.34 1.70 3.04
CA ASN A 330 -6.61 2.33 2.73
C ASN A 330 -7.73 1.98 3.73
N LEU A 331 -7.55 0.95 4.56
CA LEU A 331 -8.51 0.52 5.59
C LEU A 331 -8.20 1.16 6.94
N THR A 332 -8.21 2.49 6.98
CA THR A 332 -7.86 3.29 8.16
C THR A 332 -8.82 4.46 8.33
N PRO A 333 -9.06 4.94 9.57
CA PRO A 333 -9.89 6.12 9.79
C PRO A 333 -9.29 7.39 9.15
N THR A 334 -7.96 7.48 9.07
CA THR A 334 -7.27 8.60 8.43
C THR A 334 -7.49 8.63 6.92
N ASN A 335 -7.64 7.47 6.28
CA ASN A 335 -8.05 7.43 4.87
C ASN A 335 -9.50 7.93 4.66
N LEU A 336 -10.42 7.68 5.60
CA LEU A 336 -11.78 8.25 5.53
C LEU A 336 -11.74 9.78 5.70
N ILE A 337 -10.96 10.27 6.66
CA ILE A 337 -10.72 11.71 6.85
C ILE A 337 -10.15 12.33 5.56
N PHE A 338 -9.13 11.71 4.97
CA PHE A 338 -8.55 12.14 3.70
C PHE A 338 -9.60 12.24 2.59
N ASN A 339 -10.43 11.20 2.42
CA ASN A 339 -11.48 11.18 1.39
C ASN A 339 -12.51 12.31 1.59
N VAL A 340 -12.89 12.62 2.83
CA VAL A 340 -13.79 13.74 3.14
C VAL A 340 -13.15 15.06 2.76
N VAL A 341 -11.88 15.30 3.15
CA VAL A 341 -11.18 16.54 2.82
C VAL A 341 -10.97 16.66 1.30
N GLN A 342 -10.65 15.57 0.62
CA GLN A 342 -10.42 15.54 -0.83
C GLN A 342 -11.70 15.84 -1.64
N THR A 343 -12.86 15.36 -1.19
CA THR A 343 -14.15 15.54 -1.89
C THR A 343 -14.89 16.82 -1.49
N SER A 344 -14.45 17.47 -0.42
CA SER A 344 -15.02 18.73 0.03
C SER A 344 -14.80 19.84 -1.01
N HIS A 345 -15.87 20.56 -1.33
CA HIS A 345 -15.83 21.67 -2.28
C HIS A 345 -15.54 22.97 -1.55
N VAL A 346 -14.61 23.78 -2.05
CA VAL A 346 -14.50 25.18 -1.60
C VAL A 346 -15.61 25.98 -2.28
N PRO A 347 -16.51 26.62 -1.52
CA PRO A 347 -17.55 27.45 -2.10
C PRO A 347 -16.91 28.74 -2.63
N LYS A 348 -16.53 28.73 -3.91
CA LYS A 348 -15.95 29.83 -4.74
C LYS A 348 -14.41 29.85 -4.82
N PRO A 349 -13.84 30.46 -5.88
CA PRO A 349 -12.41 30.77 -5.95
C PRO A 349 -11.98 31.52 -4.68
N PHE A 350 -10.93 31.04 -4.03
CA PHE A 350 -10.38 31.64 -2.82
C PHE A 350 -9.05 32.31 -3.11
N GLU A 351 -8.64 33.25 -2.25
CA GLU A 351 -7.30 33.81 -2.37
C GLU A 351 -6.29 32.79 -1.87
N GLY A 352 -5.17 32.64 -2.58
CA GLY A 352 -4.20 31.63 -2.22
C GLY A 352 -3.71 31.73 -0.76
N ALA A 353 -3.56 32.94 -0.21
CA ALA A 353 -3.15 33.11 1.20
C ALA A 353 -4.11 32.44 2.21
N GLN A 354 -5.35 32.13 1.80
CA GLN A 354 -6.37 31.55 2.67
C GLN A 354 -6.30 30.01 2.76
N LEU A 355 -5.48 29.32 1.94
CA LEU A 355 -5.44 27.85 1.92
C LEU A 355 -5.13 27.26 3.30
N ARG A 356 -4.22 27.88 4.05
CA ARG A 356 -3.87 27.44 5.41
C ARG A 356 -5.07 27.50 6.35
N ASN A 357 -5.86 28.57 6.28
CA ASN A 357 -7.04 28.72 7.12
C ASN A 357 -8.12 27.71 6.73
N ILE A 358 -8.31 27.46 5.43
CA ILE A 358 -9.23 26.42 4.94
C ILE A 358 -8.81 25.04 5.47
N ALA A 359 -7.52 24.71 5.37
CA ALA A 359 -7.00 23.43 5.86
C ALA A 359 -7.23 23.29 7.38
N ILE A 360 -6.93 24.32 8.17
CA ILE A 360 -7.19 24.33 9.62
C ILE A 360 -8.68 24.15 9.91
N GLN A 361 -9.55 24.88 9.22
CA GLN A 361 -11.01 24.78 9.40
C GLN A 361 -11.55 23.37 9.13
N PHE A 362 -10.97 22.63 8.17
CA PHE A 362 -11.35 21.23 7.96
C PHE A 362 -11.03 20.39 9.19
N PHE A 363 -9.81 20.50 9.72
CA PHE A 363 -9.41 19.73 10.90
C PHE A 363 -10.20 20.13 12.16
N GLU A 364 -10.54 21.41 12.32
CA GLU A 364 -11.41 21.91 13.39
C GLU A 364 -12.88 21.49 13.22
N SER A 365 -13.31 21.13 12.01
CA SER A 365 -14.70 20.74 11.73
C SER A 365 -15.03 19.30 12.09
N PHE A 366 -14.03 18.44 12.30
CA PHE A 366 -14.25 17.06 12.72
C PHE A 366 -14.62 17.02 14.20
N ASP A 367 -15.90 16.83 14.48
CA ASP A 367 -16.36 16.54 15.84
C ASP A 367 -16.22 15.05 16.21
N GLU A 368 -16.42 14.76 17.49
CA GLU A 368 -16.33 13.41 18.05
C GLU A 368 -17.30 12.42 17.37
N ASN A 369 -18.52 12.84 17.02
CA ASN A 369 -19.50 11.93 16.41
C ASN A 369 -19.07 11.50 14.99
N HIS A 370 -18.51 12.42 14.21
CA HIS A 370 -17.97 12.07 12.88
C HIS A 370 -16.80 11.10 13.01
N LEU A 371 -15.89 11.34 13.95
CA LEU A 371 -14.71 10.51 14.17
C LEU A 371 -15.09 9.12 14.70
N GLU A 372 -15.97 9.03 15.70
CA GLU A 372 -16.47 7.76 16.23
C GLU A 372 -17.08 6.90 15.11
N SER A 373 -17.93 7.50 14.26
CA SER A 373 -18.51 6.81 13.09
C SER A 373 -17.44 6.28 12.14
N TYR A 374 -16.39 7.05 11.84
CA TYR A 374 -15.30 6.59 10.97
C TYR A 374 -14.50 5.44 11.59
N PHE A 375 -14.20 5.53 12.88
CA PHE A 375 -13.50 4.47 13.61
C PHE A 375 -14.33 3.19 13.67
N ASP A 376 -15.63 3.29 13.92
CA ASP A 376 -16.55 2.14 13.96
C ASP A 376 -16.68 1.44 12.61
N ILE A 377 -16.81 2.22 11.52
CA ILE A 377 -16.85 1.68 10.15
C ILE A 377 -15.59 0.87 9.86
N VAL A 378 -14.42 1.43 10.15
CA VAL A 378 -13.14 0.78 9.90
C VAL A 378 -12.94 -0.44 10.80
N MET A 379 -13.30 -0.33 12.08
CA MET A 379 -13.20 -1.44 13.02
C MET A 379 -14.07 -2.63 12.59
N LYS A 380 -15.30 -2.36 12.14
CA LYS A 380 -16.19 -3.40 11.62
C LYS A 380 -15.58 -4.14 10.43
N GLU A 381 -14.98 -3.42 9.49
CA GLU A 381 -14.30 -4.06 8.36
C GLU A 381 -13.01 -4.78 8.77
N ASN A 382 -12.25 -4.26 9.75
CA ASN A 382 -11.09 -4.97 10.32
C ASN A 382 -11.49 -6.31 10.97
N ILE A 383 -12.54 -6.32 11.79
CA ILE A 383 -13.07 -7.54 12.42
C ILE A 383 -13.52 -8.55 11.35
N LYS A 384 -14.20 -8.07 10.31
CA LYS A 384 -14.63 -8.91 9.19
C LYS A 384 -13.42 -9.50 8.45
N LEU A 385 -12.41 -8.69 8.15
CA LEU A 385 -11.19 -9.14 7.47
C LEU A 385 -10.44 -10.18 8.31
N PHE A 386 -10.31 -9.95 9.62
CA PHE A 386 -9.70 -10.91 10.55
C PHE A 386 -10.43 -12.26 10.56
N ASN A 387 -11.76 -12.23 10.65
CA ASN A 387 -12.57 -13.45 10.64
C ASN A 387 -12.52 -14.17 9.29
N ASP A 388 -12.40 -13.44 8.19
CA ASP A 388 -12.22 -14.03 6.86
C ASP A 388 -10.86 -14.73 6.77
N ASP A 389 -9.77 -14.10 7.23
CA ASP A 389 -8.42 -14.69 7.21
C ASP A 389 -8.37 -16.00 8.02
N VAL A 390 -8.92 -16.01 9.23
CA VAL A 390 -8.99 -17.23 10.07
C VAL A 390 -9.73 -18.37 9.34
N LYS A 391 -10.83 -18.05 8.66
CA LYS A 391 -11.59 -19.06 7.90
C LYS A 391 -10.88 -19.51 6.62
N ILE A 392 -10.09 -18.62 6.00
CA ILE A 392 -9.32 -18.96 4.81
C ILE A 392 -8.25 -19.99 5.18
N ASP A 393 -7.55 -19.83 6.30
CA ASP A 393 -6.54 -20.79 6.77
C ASP A 393 -7.12 -22.19 6.93
N ASP A 394 -8.22 -22.32 7.70
CA ASP A 394 -8.92 -23.60 7.87
C ASP A 394 -9.37 -24.22 6.54
N MET A 395 -9.81 -23.37 5.60
CA MET A 395 -10.25 -23.80 4.28
C MET A 395 -9.07 -24.28 3.42
N LEU A 396 -7.95 -23.56 3.41
CA LEU A 396 -6.76 -23.92 2.65
C LEU A 396 -6.20 -25.26 3.11
N ASP A 397 -6.12 -25.52 4.41
CA ASP A 397 -5.66 -26.81 4.95
C ASP A 397 -6.57 -27.98 4.53
N SER A 398 -7.89 -27.75 4.58
CA SER A 398 -8.87 -28.73 4.09
C SER A 398 -8.69 -29.02 2.60
N LEU A 399 -8.45 -27.99 1.79
CA LEU A 399 -8.27 -28.11 0.34
C LEU A 399 -6.95 -28.80 -0.02
N VAL A 400 -5.85 -28.42 0.63
CA VAL A 400 -4.52 -29.05 0.46
C VAL A 400 -4.62 -30.55 0.74
N THR A 401 -5.25 -30.93 1.85
CA THR A 401 -5.45 -32.34 2.23
C THR A 401 -6.25 -33.12 1.18
N LYS A 402 -7.33 -32.52 0.63
CA LYS A 402 -8.13 -33.15 -0.43
C LYS A 402 -7.35 -33.32 -1.74
N MET A 403 -6.46 -32.40 -2.07
CA MET A 403 -5.73 -32.39 -3.35
C MET A 403 -4.45 -33.23 -3.34
N ALA A 404 -3.84 -33.45 -2.17
CA ALA A 404 -2.64 -34.29 -2.04
C ALA A 404 -2.86 -35.77 -2.44
N GLY A 405 -4.12 -36.24 -2.48
CA GLY A 405 -4.48 -37.61 -2.88
C GLY A 405 -4.91 -37.78 -4.34
N VAL A 406 -4.87 -36.73 -5.16
CA VAL A 406 -5.43 -36.75 -6.53
C VAL A 406 -4.30 -36.66 -7.57
N THR A 407 -4.16 -37.69 -8.40
CA THR A 407 -3.36 -37.65 -9.63
C THR A 407 -4.14 -36.95 -10.74
N PHE A 408 -3.55 -35.94 -11.39
CA PHE A 408 -4.20 -35.16 -12.43
C PHE A 408 -3.65 -35.51 -13.82
N ASP A 409 -4.48 -36.05 -14.71
CA ASP A 409 -4.10 -36.41 -16.09
C ASP A 409 -4.15 -35.21 -17.07
N GLY A 410 -3.80 -33.99 -16.63
CA GLY A 410 -3.87 -32.77 -17.44
C GLY A 410 -2.50 -32.10 -17.61
N GLU A 411 -2.34 -31.30 -18.67
CA GLU A 411 -1.10 -30.56 -18.94
C GLU A 411 -0.65 -29.73 -17.72
N GLU A 412 0.63 -29.88 -17.35
CA GLU A 412 1.29 -29.06 -16.34
C GLU A 412 1.31 -27.59 -16.80
N ASP A 413 0.93 -26.67 -15.92
CA ASP A 413 1.05 -25.23 -16.17
C ASP A 413 2.55 -24.86 -16.08
N SER A 414 3.26 -25.05 -17.20
CA SER A 414 4.73 -24.99 -17.30
C SER A 414 5.32 -23.57 -17.21
N ASP A 415 4.48 -22.55 -17.10
CA ASP A 415 4.90 -21.15 -17.04
C ASP A 415 4.96 -20.65 -15.58
N ILE A 416 5.91 -21.14 -14.79
CA ILE A 416 6.15 -20.70 -13.39
C ILE A 416 7.37 -19.76 -13.34
N PRO A 417 7.38 -18.68 -12.54
CA PRO A 417 8.59 -17.90 -12.25
C PRO A 417 9.59 -18.73 -11.44
N SER A 418 10.90 -18.58 -11.68
CA SER A 418 11.96 -19.39 -11.02
C SER A 418 12.05 -19.27 -9.50
N ASP A 419 11.28 -18.37 -8.89
CA ASP A 419 11.39 -17.99 -7.47
C ASP A 419 10.31 -18.67 -6.61
N SER A 420 9.80 -19.83 -7.04
CA SER A 420 8.88 -20.64 -6.23
C SER A 420 9.68 -21.53 -5.29
N GLU A 421 9.56 -21.29 -3.98
CA GLU A 421 10.11 -22.18 -2.95
C GLU A 421 9.43 -23.54 -3.05
N SER A 422 10.24 -24.55 -3.40
CA SER A 422 9.86 -25.95 -3.34
C SER A 422 9.94 -26.42 -1.89
N ASP A 423 8.86 -26.26 -1.13
CA ASP A 423 8.73 -26.95 0.15
C ASP A 423 8.40 -28.42 -0.09
N VAL A 424 9.43 -29.20 -0.45
CA VAL A 424 9.41 -30.66 -0.34
C VAL A 424 10.80 -31.14 0.09
N GLU A 425 11.11 -31.03 1.37
CA GLU A 425 12.03 -31.96 2.05
C GLU A 425 11.46 -32.32 3.43
N SER A 426 10.59 -33.34 3.48
CA SER A 426 10.86 -34.66 4.11
C SER A 426 9.59 -35.52 4.18
#